data_AF-A0A8H7AJH5-F1
#
_entry.id   AF-A0A8H7AJH5-F1
#
_cell.length_a   1.000
_cell.length_b   1.000
_cell.length_c   1.000
_cell.angle_alpha   90.00
_cell.angle_beta   90.00
_cell.angle_gamma   90.00
#
_symmetry.space_group_name_H-M   'P 1'
#
loop_
_entity.id
_entity.type
_entity.pdbx_description
1 polymer ?
#
loop_
_entity_poly.entity_id
_entity_poly.type
_entity_poly.pdbx_seq_one_letter_code
_entity_poly.pdbx_strand_id
1 'polypeptide(L)'
;MAIMNRKAAQLVMTLFSLTNILKPVSAAVDPSLIPDDDCFSSCSSTDFPCPHLDTPCAGEVTGCYQYEEGCFCALPQPIACAWACPWAQWMRVEDWYSKTCGRLKTIEFGLAPVCARDCIREGLFNYGCITEEQSCFCQHASVFACEEHCTQRGKDMLRDWVKGQCDYTEGEEFDVVQSASPTLEEGMTTATATPTQTGGEQSNNHKGDATTIKRPADPLSWYEVLAVSVASVSGAALVVAWFLVWRHKRQRREKQEGK
;
A
#
# COMPACT_ATOMS: atom_id res chain seq x y z
N MET A 1 47.38 0.50 32.22
CA MET A 1 47.37 -0.67 31.33
C MET A 1 46.43 -1.71 31.91
N ALA A 2 45.23 -1.85 31.36
CA ALA A 2 44.27 -2.87 31.77
C ALA A 2 44.22 -3.95 30.68
N ILE A 3 44.70 -5.15 31.00
CA ILE A 3 44.70 -6.32 30.12
C ILE A 3 43.31 -6.96 30.28
N MET A 4 42.36 -6.53 29.45
CA MET A 4 41.06 -7.20 29.37
C MET A 4 41.16 -8.48 28.52
N ASN A 5 40.74 -9.57 29.14
CA ASN A 5 40.92 -10.96 28.74
C ASN A 5 39.94 -11.32 27.59
N ARG A 6 40.44 -11.41 26.35
CA ARG A 6 39.67 -11.65 25.12
C ARG A 6 38.83 -12.93 25.10
N LYS A 7 39.06 -13.88 26.01
CA LYS A 7 38.37 -15.18 26.02
C LYS A 7 36.95 -15.15 26.58
N ALA A 8 36.58 -14.14 27.37
CA ALA A 8 35.22 -14.02 27.91
C ALA A 8 34.19 -13.54 26.88
N ALA A 9 34.62 -12.83 25.83
CA ALA A 9 33.71 -12.27 24.82
C ALA A 9 33.13 -13.33 23.85
N GLN A 10 33.84 -14.45 23.63
CA GLN A 10 33.35 -15.49 22.72
C GLN A 10 32.25 -16.38 23.32
N LEU A 11 32.16 -16.49 24.64
CA LEU A 11 31.14 -17.33 25.31
C LEU A 11 29.80 -16.61 25.49
N VAL A 12 29.79 -15.27 25.48
CA VAL A 12 28.53 -14.49 25.54
C VAL A 12 27.84 -14.43 24.18
N MET A 13 28.60 -14.44 23.08
CA MET A 13 28.02 -14.42 21.72
C MET A 13 27.29 -15.71 21.34
N THR A 14 27.68 -16.88 21.88
CA THR A 14 27.02 -18.15 21.55
C THR A 14 25.73 -18.39 22.33
N LEU A 15 25.51 -17.72 23.47
CA LEU A 15 24.27 -17.83 24.24
C LEU A 15 23.13 -16.96 23.70
N PHE A 16 23.43 -15.93 22.89
CA PHE A 16 22.40 -15.12 22.22
C PHE A 16 21.86 -15.74 20.91
N SER A 17 22.46 -16.84 20.42
CA SER A 17 21.96 -17.54 19.21
C SER A 17 20.91 -18.61 19.49
N LEU A 18 20.66 -18.96 20.77
CA LEU A 18 19.71 -20.03 21.14
C LEU A 18 18.32 -19.51 21.53
N THR A 19 18.11 -18.20 21.69
CA THR A 19 16.78 -17.64 21.99
C THR A 19 15.86 -17.49 20.77
N ASN A 20 16.30 -17.86 19.57
CA ASN A 20 15.49 -17.83 18.34
C ASN A 20 14.83 -19.17 17.96
N ILE A 21 14.97 -20.24 18.77
CA ILE A 21 14.51 -21.59 18.38
C ILE A 21 13.06 -21.88 18.81
N LEU A 22 12.44 -21.02 19.62
CA LEU A 22 11.00 -21.08 19.87
C LEU A 22 10.36 -19.89 19.17
N LYS A 23 10.21 -20.01 17.84
CA LYS A 23 9.23 -19.19 17.13
C LYS A 23 7.91 -19.46 17.87
N PRO A 24 7.25 -18.44 18.46
CA PRO A 24 5.98 -18.64 19.13
C PRO A 24 5.05 -19.40 18.17
N VAL A 25 4.14 -20.21 18.74
CA VAL A 25 3.01 -20.82 18.02
C VAL A 25 2.60 -19.86 16.92
N SER A 26 2.67 -20.31 15.66
CA SER A 26 2.41 -19.48 14.47
C SER A 26 1.31 -18.50 14.80
N ALA A 27 1.54 -17.19 14.61
CA ALA A 27 0.45 -16.27 14.85
C ALA A 27 -0.70 -16.64 13.91
N ALA A 28 -1.91 -16.41 14.39
CA ALA A 28 -3.10 -16.60 13.59
C ALA A 28 -3.38 -15.30 12.84
N VAL A 29 -3.67 -15.40 11.55
CA VAL A 29 -4.21 -14.29 10.78
C VAL A 29 -5.73 -14.40 10.82
N ASP A 30 -6.36 -13.32 11.25
CA ASP A 30 -7.80 -13.21 11.32
C ASP A 30 -8.28 -12.16 10.28
N PRO A 31 -8.79 -12.59 9.11
CA PRO A 31 -9.28 -11.66 8.09
C PRO A 31 -10.46 -10.81 8.53
N SER A 32 -11.17 -11.17 9.61
CA SER A 32 -12.24 -10.31 10.15
C SER A 32 -11.73 -9.04 10.84
N LEU A 33 -10.42 -8.99 11.16
CA LEU A 33 -9.77 -7.81 11.72
C LEU A 33 -9.31 -6.80 10.66
N ILE A 34 -9.52 -7.11 9.38
CA ILE A 34 -9.29 -6.13 8.32
C ILE A 34 -10.23 -4.94 8.56
N PRO A 35 -9.75 -3.68 8.50
CA PRO A 35 -10.58 -2.51 8.77
C PRO A 35 -11.85 -2.49 7.91
N ASP A 36 -13.01 -2.68 8.55
CA ASP A 36 -14.29 -2.94 7.90
C ASP A 36 -15.04 -1.63 7.60
N ASP A 37 -15.35 -1.42 6.31
CA ASP A 37 -16.21 -0.34 5.80
C ASP A 37 -17.16 -0.92 4.71
N ASP A 38 -17.81 -2.06 4.99
CA ASP A 38 -18.75 -2.83 4.14
C ASP A 38 -18.14 -3.58 2.93
N CYS A 39 -17.01 -3.11 2.39
CA CYS A 39 -16.38 -3.72 1.21
C CYS A 39 -15.61 -5.03 1.50
N PHE A 40 -15.42 -5.37 2.78
CA PHE A 40 -14.56 -6.49 3.24
C PHE A 40 -15.26 -7.81 3.51
N SER A 41 -16.59 -7.81 3.47
CA SER A 41 -17.39 -9.04 3.63
C SER A 41 -16.92 -10.16 2.69
N SER A 42 -16.46 -9.83 1.47
CA SER A 42 -15.89 -10.78 0.51
C SER A 42 -14.66 -11.51 1.05
N CYS A 43 -13.70 -10.81 1.66
CA CYS A 43 -12.45 -11.38 2.16
C CYS A 43 -12.66 -12.39 3.28
N SER A 44 -13.58 -12.08 4.20
CA SER A 44 -13.89 -12.97 5.33
C SER A 44 -14.51 -14.31 4.92
N SER A 45 -15.08 -14.38 3.72
CA SER A 45 -15.69 -15.58 3.14
C SER A 45 -14.83 -16.25 2.06
N THR A 46 -13.67 -15.66 1.73
CA THR A 46 -12.77 -16.19 0.71
C THR A 46 -12.02 -17.38 1.29
N ASP A 47 -12.14 -18.53 0.63
CA ASP A 47 -11.37 -19.71 1.02
C ASP A 47 -9.95 -19.61 0.45
N PHE A 48 -8.99 -19.42 1.34
CA PHE A 48 -7.57 -19.39 0.99
C PHE A 48 -6.99 -20.81 0.99
N PRO A 49 -5.99 -21.12 0.14
CA PRO A 49 -5.34 -22.43 0.11
C PRO A 49 -4.35 -22.60 1.28
N CYS A 50 -4.80 -22.26 2.48
CA CYS A 50 -4.06 -22.33 3.73
C CYS A 50 -4.83 -23.13 4.77
N PRO A 51 -4.16 -23.89 5.64
CA PRO A 51 -4.82 -24.62 6.72
C PRO A 51 -5.64 -23.67 7.60
N HIS A 52 -6.92 -24.00 7.80
CA HIS A 52 -7.76 -23.31 8.76
C HIS A 52 -7.33 -23.70 10.17
N LEU A 53 -7.37 -22.73 11.08
CA LEU A 53 -7.20 -22.96 12.50
C LEU A 53 -8.58 -23.18 13.14
N ASP A 54 -8.68 -24.07 14.12
CA ASP A 54 -9.94 -24.38 14.84
C ASP A 54 -10.50 -23.20 15.65
N THR A 55 -9.82 -22.05 15.64
CA THR A 55 -10.23 -20.85 16.35
C THR A 55 -11.09 -20.00 15.41
N PRO A 56 -12.35 -19.68 15.78
CA PRO A 56 -13.18 -18.79 14.98
C PRO A 56 -12.58 -17.38 14.96
N CYS A 57 -12.90 -16.64 13.91
CA CYS A 57 -12.58 -15.22 13.83
C CYS A 57 -13.16 -14.44 15.02
N ALA A 58 -12.51 -13.34 15.39
CA ALA A 58 -12.91 -12.49 16.51
C ALA A 58 -14.24 -11.76 16.28
N GLY A 59 -14.66 -11.59 15.02
CA GLY A 59 -15.97 -11.05 14.65
C GLY A 59 -17.08 -12.09 14.59
N GLU A 60 -18.34 -11.64 14.69
CA GLU A 60 -19.54 -12.47 14.47
C GLU A 60 -19.79 -12.76 12.97
N VAL A 61 -18.73 -13.03 12.21
CA VAL A 61 -18.80 -13.31 10.78
C VAL A 61 -18.96 -14.81 10.58
N THR A 62 -20.13 -15.21 10.10
CA THR A 62 -20.42 -16.63 9.84
C THR A 62 -19.58 -17.13 8.67
N GLY A 63 -18.86 -18.23 8.87
CA GLY A 63 -18.00 -18.83 7.84
C GLY A 63 -16.61 -18.19 7.73
N CYS A 64 -16.21 -17.35 8.69
CA CYS A 64 -14.86 -16.84 8.78
C CYS A 64 -13.95 -17.81 9.55
N TYR A 65 -12.76 -18.05 9.00
CA TYR A 65 -11.71 -18.88 9.61
C TYR A 65 -10.44 -18.08 9.84
N GLN A 66 -9.69 -18.44 10.88
CA GLN A 66 -8.33 -17.98 11.03
C GLN A 66 -7.37 -18.87 10.24
N TYR A 67 -6.28 -18.27 9.77
CA TYR A 67 -5.26 -18.95 8.97
C TYR A 67 -3.91 -18.93 9.67
N GLU A 68 -3.07 -19.92 9.37
CA GLU A 68 -1.66 -19.89 9.76
C GLU A 68 -0.97 -18.69 9.09
N GLU A 69 -0.39 -17.76 9.87
CA GLU A 69 0.30 -16.56 9.36
C GLU A 69 1.35 -16.90 8.30
N GLY A 70 2.17 -17.92 8.56
CA GLY A 70 3.22 -18.32 7.62
C GLY A 70 2.68 -18.72 6.24
N CYS A 71 1.52 -19.38 6.19
CA CYS A 71 0.88 -19.73 4.94
C CYS A 71 0.20 -18.50 4.31
N PHE A 72 -0.63 -17.80 5.07
CA PHE A 72 -1.43 -16.68 4.57
C PHE A 72 -0.54 -15.57 4.00
N CYS A 73 0.51 -15.19 4.73
CA CYS A 73 1.45 -14.15 4.33
C CYS A 73 2.39 -14.58 3.20
N ALA A 74 2.46 -15.87 2.87
CA ALA A 74 3.21 -16.40 1.74
C ALA A 74 2.36 -16.53 0.47
N LEU A 75 1.04 -16.32 0.55
CA LEU A 75 0.19 -16.33 -0.63
C LEU A 75 0.62 -15.22 -1.61
N PRO A 76 0.52 -15.46 -2.93
CA PRO A 76 0.82 -14.41 -3.91
C PRO A 76 -0.13 -13.21 -3.83
N GLN A 77 -1.39 -13.43 -3.42
CA GLN A 77 -2.45 -12.41 -3.43
C GLN A 77 -3.45 -12.53 -2.24
N PRO A 78 -3.00 -12.52 -0.98
CA PRO A 78 -3.86 -12.79 0.18
C PRO A 78 -4.95 -11.75 0.42
N ILE A 79 -4.78 -10.55 -0.15
CA ILE A 79 -5.73 -9.44 -0.01
C ILE A 79 -6.48 -9.13 -1.30
N ALA A 80 -6.48 -10.02 -2.30
CA ALA A 80 -7.09 -9.74 -3.61
C ALA A 80 -8.58 -9.38 -3.53
N CYS A 81 -9.29 -10.00 -2.59
CA CYS A 81 -10.70 -9.78 -2.29
C CYS A 81 -11.03 -8.30 -1.92
N ALA A 82 -10.03 -7.52 -1.50
CA ALA A 82 -10.14 -6.11 -1.15
C ALA A 82 -10.14 -5.15 -2.34
N TRP A 83 -9.77 -5.63 -3.53
CA TRP A 83 -9.44 -4.74 -4.64
C TRP A 83 -10.62 -3.94 -5.18
N ALA A 84 -11.84 -4.46 -5.03
CA ALA A 84 -13.05 -3.75 -5.38
C ALA A 84 -13.36 -2.57 -4.43
N CYS A 85 -12.62 -2.43 -3.32
CA CYS A 85 -12.82 -1.35 -2.36
C CYS A 85 -12.31 -0.01 -2.93
N PRO A 86 -12.98 1.11 -2.60
CA PRO A 86 -12.43 2.45 -2.75
C PRO A 86 -10.97 2.59 -2.31
N TRP A 87 -10.24 3.47 -3.00
CA TRP A 87 -8.81 3.69 -2.80
C TRP A 87 -8.38 3.83 -1.33
N ALA A 88 -9.11 4.65 -0.56
CA ALA A 88 -8.80 4.88 0.85
C ALA A 88 -8.95 3.63 1.73
N GLN A 89 -9.80 2.67 1.36
CA GLN A 89 -10.01 1.42 2.09
C GLN A 89 -8.93 0.41 1.72
N TRP A 90 -8.62 0.25 0.42
CA TRP A 90 -7.50 -0.56 -0.05
C TRP A 90 -6.20 -0.24 0.73
N MET A 91 -5.91 1.04 0.91
CA MET A 91 -4.68 1.50 1.60
C MET A 91 -4.64 1.14 3.08
N ARG A 92 -5.80 1.06 3.75
CA ARG A 92 -5.88 0.58 5.14
C ARG A 92 -5.64 -0.93 5.22
N VAL A 93 -5.89 -1.64 4.14
CA VAL A 93 -5.82 -3.10 4.07
C VAL A 93 -4.40 -3.52 3.76
N GLU A 94 -3.72 -2.80 2.87
CA GLU A 94 -2.27 -2.90 2.74
C GLU A 94 -1.58 -2.61 4.08
N ASP A 95 -1.99 -1.56 4.81
CA ASP A 95 -1.42 -1.24 6.13
C ASP A 95 -1.71 -2.34 7.17
N TRP A 96 -2.94 -2.88 7.19
CA TRP A 96 -3.28 -4.04 8.03
C TRP A 96 -2.45 -5.27 7.66
N TYR A 97 -2.29 -5.55 6.38
CA TYR A 97 -1.54 -6.71 5.87
C TYR A 97 -0.05 -6.58 6.21
N SER A 98 0.53 -5.39 6.02
CA SER A 98 1.92 -5.08 6.39
C SER A 98 2.15 -5.19 7.91
N LYS A 99 1.18 -4.78 8.73
CA LYS A 99 1.25 -4.96 10.19
C LYS A 99 1.12 -6.43 10.62
N THR A 100 0.24 -7.17 9.96
CA THR A 100 -0.10 -8.56 10.29
C THR A 100 1.02 -9.52 9.87
N CYS A 101 1.54 -9.35 8.66
CA CYS A 101 2.54 -10.22 8.04
C CYS A 101 3.98 -9.70 8.19
N GLY A 102 4.16 -8.52 8.78
CA GLY A 102 5.46 -7.89 8.96
C GLY A 102 6.04 -7.33 7.65
N ARG A 103 7.37 -7.34 7.52
CA ARG A 103 8.03 -6.82 6.31
C ARG A 103 7.68 -7.67 5.10
N LEU A 104 6.80 -7.13 4.28
CA LEU A 104 6.37 -7.71 3.03
C LEU A 104 7.51 -7.70 2.01
N LYS A 105 7.49 -8.71 1.13
CA LYS A 105 8.43 -8.81 0.03
C LYS A 105 8.10 -7.70 -0.98
N THR A 106 9.05 -6.79 -1.16
CA THR A 106 8.95 -5.73 -2.17
C THR A 106 9.41 -6.25 -3.53
N ILE A 107 8.86 -5.68 -4.59
CA ILE A 107 9.26 -6.02 -5.96
C ILE A 107 10.70 -5.55 -6.23
N GLU A 108 11.53 -6.46 -6.74
CA GLU A 108 12.90 -6.13 -7.13
C GLU A 108 12.98 -5.61 -8.57
N PHE A 109 12.59 -4.34 -8.76
CA PHE A 109 12.63 -3.68 -10.08
C PHE A 109 14.03 -3.66 -10.71
N GLY A 110 15.10 -3.75 -9.92
CA GLY A 110 16.48 -3.83 -10.41
C GLY A 110 16.74 -5.04 -11.32
N LEU A 111 15.93 -6.11 -11.17
CA LEU A 111 15.98 -7.31 -11.98
C LEU A 111 15.06 -7.26 -13.21
N ALA A 112 14.13 -6.32 -13.27
CA ALA A 112 13.23 -6.16 -14.41
C ALA A 112 14.00 -5.70 -15.66
N PRO A 113 13.59 -6.09 -16.88
CA PRO A 113 14.19 -5.60 -18.12
C PRO A 113 14.14 -4.08 -18.22
N VAL A 114 15.25 -3.47 -18.63
CA VAL A 114 15.39 -2.00 -18.72
C VAL A 114 14.32 -1.36 -19.62
N CYS A 115 13.85 -2.07 -20.66
CA CYS A 115 12.82 -1.57 -21.57
C CYS A 115 11.44 -1.36 -20.92
N ALA A 116 11.13 -2.05 -19.82
CA ALA A 116 9.83 -1.97 -19.15
C ALA A 116 9.91 -1.51 -17.69
N ARG A 117 11.11 -1.52 -17.09
CA ARG A 117 11.32 -1.27 -15.64
C ARG A 117 10.65 0.00 -15.13
N ASP A 118 10.96 1.14 -15.73
CA ASP A 118 10.45 2.43 -15.26
C ASP A 118 8.95 2.57 -15.53
N CYS A 119 8.50 2.07 -16.68
CA CYS A 119 7.09 2.03 -17.04
C CYS A 119 6.27 1.17 -16.06
N ILE A 120 6.77 0.01 -15.64
CA ILE A 120 6.06 -0.86 -14.67
C ILE A 120 6.00 -0.20 -13.30
N ARG A 121 7.10 0.43 -12.86
CA ARG A 121 7.12 1.15 -11.59
C ARG A 121 6.10 2.29 -11.59
N GLU A 122 6.05 3.07 -12.66
CA GLU A 122 5.07 4.16 -12.82
C GLU A 122 3.64 3.62 -12.95
N GLY A 123 3.45 2.55 -13.72
CA GLY A 123 2.17 1.87 -13.89
C GLY A 123 1.62 1.34 -12.57
N LEU A 124 2.47 0.74 -11.73
CA LEU A 124 2.08 0.29 -10.39
C LEU A 124 1.66 1.43 -9.49
N PHE A 125 2.43 2.52 -9.49
CA PHE A 125 2.08 3.70 -8.70
C PHE A 125 0.73 4.28 -9.14
N ASN A 126 0.48 4.39 -10.44
CA ASN A 126 -0.76 4.90 -10.99
C ASN A 126 -1.95 3.96 -10.77
N TYR A 127 -1.69 2.65 -10.79
CA TYR A 127 -2.68 1.64 -10.43
C TYR A 127 -3.01 1.68 -8.95
N GLY A 128 -2.03 2.11 -8.15
CA GLY A 128 -2.17 2.34 -6.73
C GLY A 128 -1.38 1.38 -5.83
N CYS A 129 -0.58 0.48 -6.40
CA CYS A 129 0.40 -0.31 -5.66
C CYS A 129 1.59 0.54 -5.20
N ILE A 130 1.33 1.51 -4.32
CA ILE A 130 2.31 2.54 -3.94
C ILE A 130 3.39 1.97 -3.00
N THR A 131 3.06 0.92 -2.23
CA THR A 131 4.02 0.25 -1.34
C THR A 131 5.04 -0.60 -2.10
N GLU A 132 4.87 -0.79 -3.41
CA GLU A 132 5.71 -1.66 -4.26
C GLU A 132 5.78 -3.11 -3.72
N GLU A 133 4.75 -3.54 -2.99
CA GLU A 133 4.68 -4.87 -2.39
C GLU A 133 4.25 -5.93 -3.41
N GLN A 134 4.77 -7.15 -3.22
CA GLN A 134 4.49 -8.29 -4.09
C GLN A 134 2.99 -8.61 -4.15
N SER A 135 2.27 -8.50 -3.03
CA SER A 135 0.83 -8.80 -2.96
C SER A 135 0.00 -7.95 -3.93
N CYS A 136 0.26 -6.63 -3.99
CA CYS A 136 -0.44 -5.73 -4.90
C CYS A 136 0.00 -5.96 -6.35
N PHE A 137 1.32 -6.05 -6.60
CA PHE A 137 1.85 -6.28 -7.95
C PHE A 137 1.33 -7.57 -8.57
N CYS A 138 1.42 -8.66 -7.81
CA CYS A 138 1.04 -9.99 -8.29
C CYS A 138 -0.47 -10.16 -8.39
N GLN A 139 -1.29 -9.28 -7.81
CA GLN A 139 -2.73 -9.38 -7.96
C GLN A 139 -3.16 -9.28 -9.42
N HIS A 140 -2.57 -8.33 -10.14
CA HIS A 140 -2.93 -8.08 -11.52
C HIS A 140 -1.83 -8.46 -12.50
N ALA A 141 -0.60 -8.70 -12.02
CA ALA A 141 0.65 -8.97 -12.76
C ALA A 141 0.66 -8.39 -14.18
N SER A 142 0.04 -7.22 -14.30
CA SER A 142 -0.21 -6.52 -15.54
C SER A 142 1.01 -5.65 -15.67
N VAL A 143 1.70 -5.82 -16.79
CA VAL A 143 2.85 -4.99 -17.09
C VAL A 143 2.39 -3.66 -17.69
N PHE A 144 1.11 -3.29 -17.60
CA PHE A 144 0.58 -1.98 -18.03
C PHE A 144 0.93 -1.61 -19.48
N ALA A 145 0.95 -2.61 -20.38
CA ALA A 145 1.41 -2.47 -21.76
C ALA A 145 2.89 -2.03 -21.91
N CYS A 146 3.69 -2.07 -20.85
CA CYS A 146 5.10 -1.70 -20.87
C CYS A 146 5.97 -2.61 -21.73
N GLU A 147 5.47 -3.80 -22.09
CA GLU A 147 6.11 -4.71 -23.04
C GLU A 147 6.09 -4.18 -24.47
N GLU A 148 5.22 -3.23 -24.84
CA GLU A 148 5.15 -2.68 -26.20
C GLU A 148 6.46 -2.04 -26.66
N HIS A 149 7.23 -1.51 -25.71
CA HIS A 149 8.54 -0.90 -25.96
C HIS A 149 9.71 -1.89 -25.91
N CYS A 150 9.45 -3.16 -25.62
CA CYS A 150 10.47 -4.20 -25.51
C CYS A 150 10.64 -4.97 -26.83
N THR A 151 11.88 -5.38 -27.11
CA THR A 151 12.16 -6.42 -28.12
C THR A 151 11.57 -7.76 -27.68
N GLN A 152 11.41 -8.74 -28.58
CA GLN A 152 10.89 -10.07 -28.21
C GLN A 152 11.65 -10.70 -27.04
N ARG A 153 13.00 -10.65 -27.08
CA ARG A 153 13.84 -11.10 -25.97
C ARG A 153 13.54 -10.35 -24.66
N GLY A 154 13.27 -9.05 -24.74
CA GLY A 154 12.88 -8.26 -23.57
C GLY A 154 11.51 -8.66 -23.02
N LYS A 155 10.54 -8.98 -23.89
CA LYS A 155 9.23 -9.52 -23.50
C LYS A 155 9.35 -10.87 -22.80
N ASP A 156 10.22 -11.75 -23.31
CA ASP A 156 10.47 -13.06 -22.70
C ASP A 156 11.12 -12.89 -21.31
N MET A 157 12.16 -12.04 -21.19
CA MET A 157 12.77 -11.71 -19.91
C MET A 157 11.80 -11.06 -18.93
N LEU A 158 10.88 -10.23 -19.42
CA LEU A 158 9.87 -9.58 -18.61
C LEU A 158 8.90 -10.62 -18.04
N ARG A 159 8.41 -11.53 -18.88
CA ARG A 159 7.55 -12.64 -18.47
C ARG A 159 8.23 -13.50 -17.40
N ASP A 160 9.48 -13.87 -17.61
CA ASP A 160 10.25 -14.68 -16.65
C ASP A 160 10.46 -13.93 -15.33
N TRP A 161 10.72 -12.62 -15.40
CA TRP A 161 10.83 -11.78 -14.21
C TRP A 161 9.51 -11.70 -13.43
N VAL A 162 8.37 -11.46 -14.10
CA VAL A 162 7.04 -11.43 -13.44
C VAL A 162 6.76 -12.77 -12.75
N LYS A 163 6.99 -13.89 -13.45
CA LYS A 163 6.85 -15.24 -12.86
C LYS A 163 7.71 -15.41 -11.62
N GLY A 164 8.98 -14.99 -11.66
CA GLY A 164 9.89 -15.09 -10.53
C GLY A 164 9.54 -14.17 -9.36
N GLN A 165 8.95 -12.99 -9.62
CA GLN A 165 8.46 -12.12 -8.55
C GLN A 165 7.26 -12.74 -7.85
N CYS A 166 6.32 -13.32 -8.61
CA CYS A 166 5.02 -13.79 -8.11
C CYS A 166 4.94 -15.28 -7.75
N ASP A 167 6.01 -16.03 -7.98
CA ASP A 167 6.10 -17.48 -7.74
C ASP A 167 5.01 -18.28 -8.47
N TYR A 168 4.66 -17.86 -9.69
CA TYR A 168 3.67 -18.58 -10.51
C TYR A 168 4.22 -19.92 -10.97
N THR A 169 3.38 -20.96 -10.84
CA THR A 169 3.75 -22.31 -11.27
C THR A 169 3.63 -22.46 -12.79
N GLU A 170 4.49 -23.31 -13.38
CA GLU A 170 4.39 -23.61 -14.82
C GLU A 170 3.03 -24.27 -15.13
N GLY A 171 2.18 -23.56 -15.88
CA GLY A 171 0.85 -24.05 -16.28
C GLY A 171 -0.31 -23.20 -15.77
N GLU A 172 -0.08 -22.28 -14.83
CA GLU A 172 -0.97 -21.14 -14.65
C GLU A 172 -0.81 -20.28 -15.90
N GLU A 173 -1.76 -20.39 -16.84
CA GLU A 173 -1.84 -19.54 -18.03
C GLU A 173 -2.12 -18.10 -17.57
N PHE A 174 -1.04 -17.43 -17.20
CA PHE A 174 -1.08 -16.01 -16.93
C PHE A 174 -1.04 -15.31 -18.27
N ASP A 175 -2.14 -14.64 -18.62
CA ASP A 175 -2.24 -13.83 -19.83
C ASP A 175 -1.51 -12.49 -19.63
N VAL A 176 -0.22 -12.56 -19.26
CA VAL A 176 0.68 -11.43 -18.95
C VAL A 176 0.74 -10.45 -20.13
N VAL A 177 0.40 -10.92 -21.33
CA VAL A 177 0.60 -10.20 -22.60
C VAL A 177 -0.73 -9.76 -23.23
N GLN A 178 -1.88 -10.09 -22.64
CA GLN A 178 -3.19 -9.81 -23.25
C GLN A 178 -4.20 -9.12 -22.34
N SER A 179 -3.75 -8.62 -21.19
CA SER A 179 -4.51 -7.59 -20.48
C SER A 179 -4.41 -6.29 -21.27
N ALA A 180 -5.29 -6.15 -22.27
CA ALA A 180 -5.71 -4.85 -22.77
C ALA A 180 -5.79 -3.90 -21.57
N SER A 181 -5.19 -2.71 -21.69
CA SER A 181 -5.30 -1.63 -20.69
C SER A 181 -6.65 -1.76 -19.99
N PRO A 182 -6.72 -2.01 -18.67
CA PRO A 182 -7.99 -1.97 -17.99
C PRO A 182 -8.57 -0.63 -18.40
N THR A 183 -9.68 -0.65 -19.14
CA THR A 183 -10.37 0.57 -19.53
C THR A 183 -10.53 1.33 -18.23
N LEU A 184 -9.80 2.43 -18.11
CA LEU A 184 -9.63 3.23 -16.89
C LEU A 184 -10.98 3.78 -16.38
N GLU A 185 -12.08 3.42 -17.03
CA GLU A 185 -13.44 3.88 -16.86
C GLU A 185 -14.27 3.06 -15.87
N GLU A 186 -13.89 1.82 -15.50
CA GLU A 186 -14.74 1.01 -14.59
C GLU A 186 -14.28 0.97 -13.13
N GLY A 187 -12.99 1.17 -12.82
CA GLY A 187 -12.47 1.07 -11.44
C GLY A 187 -12.38 2.39 -10.68
N MET A 188 -12.43 3.53 -11.38
CA MET A 188 -12.27 4.85 -10.78
C MET A 188 -13.51 5.69 -11.09
N THR A 189 -14.69 5.21 -10.69
CA THR A 189 -15.82 6.12 -10.53
C THR A 189 -15.37 7.19 -9.55
N THR A 190 -15.20 8.38 -10.10
CA THR A 190 -14.80 9.59 -9.40
C THR A 190 -15.60 9.65 -8.12
N ALA A 191 -14.93 9.51 -6.97
CA ALA A 191 -15.42 10.05 -5.73
C ALA A 191 -15.47 11.57 -5.93
N THR A 192 -16.53 12.02 -6.61
CA THR A 192 -17.00 13.38 -6.54
C THR A 192 -17.39 13.50 -5.08
N ALA A 193 -16.44 13.96 -4.27
CA ALA A 193 -16.71 14.47 -2.95
C ALA A 193 -17.74 15.58 -3.16
N THR A 194 -19.00 15.20 -3.10
CA THR A 194 -20.08 16.14 -2.90
C THR A 194 -19.79 16.69 -1.52
N PRO A 195 -19.46 17.98 -1.36
CA PRO A 195 -19.41 18.56 -0.04
C PRO A 195 -20.82 18.42 0.51
N THR A 196 -21.05 17.44 1.38
CA THR A 196 -22.22 17.44 2.24
C THR A 196 -22.08 18.68 3.08
N GLN A 197 -22.68 19.77 2.62
CA GLN A 197 -23.04 20.89 3.47
C GLN A 197 -23.91 20.31 4.57
N THR A 198 -23.30 20.12 5.73
CA THR A 198 -23.99 19.96 7.00
C THR A 198 -24.83 21.21 7.20
N GLY A 199 -26.07 21.15 6.74
CA GLY A 199 -27.06 22.18 6.98
C GLY A 199 -27.45 22.17 8.46
N GLY A 200 -27.26 23.33 9.09
CA GLY A 200 -28.22 23.88 10.04
C GLY A 200 -28.42 23.12 11.35
N GLU A 201 -27.57 23.42 12.33
CA GLU A 201 -27.98 24.21 13.49
C GLU A 201 -29.45 24.07 13.93
N GLN A 202 -29.71 23.14 14.86
CA GLN A 202 -30.65 23.39 15.94
C GLN A 202 -29.89 23.44 17.26
N SER A 203 -29.41 24.64 17.55
CA SER A 203 -28.88 25.07 18.83
C SER A 203 -29.99 24.98 19.89
N ASN A 204 -30.02 23.86 20.61
CA ASN A 204 -30.63 23.84 21.93
C ASN A 204 -29.58 24.31 22.93
N ASN A 205 -29.83 25.50 23.48
CA ASN A 205 -29.06 26.15 24.53
C ASN A 205 -28.73 25.17 25.67
N HIS A 206 -27.55 24.56 25.61
CA HIS A 206 -26.87 24.02 26.77
C HIS A 206 -25.44 24.55 26.76
N LYS A 207 -25.20 25.47 27.68
CA LYS A 207 -23.89 26.02 28.03
C LYS A 207 -23.10 24.91 28.74
N GLY A 208 -22.70 23.89 27.99
CA GLY A 208 -21.78 22.86 28.42
C GLY A 208 -20.36 23.28 28.06
N ASP A 209 -19.47 23.23 29.05
CA ASP A 209 -18.05 23.52 28.89
C ASP A 209 -17.46 22.77 27.67
N ALA A 210 -16.61 23.47 26.92
CA ALA A 210 -15.87 22.90 25.80
C ALA A 210 -14.86 21.86 26.32
N THR A 211 -15.34 20.63 26.54
CA THR A 211 -14.47 19.48 26.78
C THR A 211 -13.65 19.25 25.51
N THR A 212 -12.40 19.71 25.57
CA THR A 212 -11.38 19.40 24.56
C THR A 212 -11.17 17.89 24.60
N ILE A 213 -11.83 17.16 23.69
CA ILE A 213 -11.60 15.74 23.52
C ILE A 213 -10.19 15.60 22.94
N LYS A 214 -9.21 15.42 23.82
CA LYS A 214 -7.88 14.94 23.43
C LYS A 214 -8.04 13.49 22.99
N ARG A 215 -8.37 13.27 21.72
CA ARG A 215 -8.11 11.96 21.11
C ARG A 215 -6.59 11.76 21.14
N PRO A 216 -6.09 10.62 21.65
CA PRO A 216 -4.70 10.27 21.45
C PRO A 216 -4.43 10.34 19.94
N ALA A 217 -3.34 11.00 19.56
CA ALA A 217 -2.96 11.08 18.16
C ALA A 217 -2.54 9.68 17.72
N ASP A 218 -3.37 9.02 16.92
CA ASP A 218 -2.97 7.80 16.24
C ASP A 218 -1.73 8.12 15.37
N PRO A 219 -0.76 7.20 15.27
CA PRO A 219 0.40 7.41 14.41
C PRO A 219 -0.09 7.64 12.98
N LEU A 220 0.39 8.73 12.36
CA LEU A 220 -0.01 9.07 10.99
C LEU A 220 0.29 7.88 10.07
N SER A 221 -0.71 7.51 9.29
CA SER A 221 -0.54 6.50 8.26
C SER A 221 0.39 7.03 7.16
N TRP A 222 1.07 6.13 6.46
CA TRP A 222 2.07 6.51 5.47
C TRP A 222 1.47 7.36 4.32
N TYR A 223 0.21 7.15 3.98
CA TYR A 223 -0.51 7.91 2.95
C TYR A 223 -0.93 9.31 3.42
N GLU A 224 -1.21 9.50 4.71
CA GLU A 224 -1.41 10.84 5.28
C GLU A 224 -0.13 11.67 5.18
N VAL A 225 1.02 11.05 5.48
CA VAL A 225 2.32 11.70 5.31
C VAL A 225 2.56 12.08 3.84
N LEU A 226 2.23 11.20 2.90
CA LEU A 226 2.34 11.47 1.48
C LEU A 226 1.41 12.63 1.06
N ALA A 227 0.13 12.60 1.44
CA ALA A 227 -0.83 13.64 1.12
C ALA A 227 -0.41 15.02 1.66
N VAL A 228 0.07 15.08 2.91
CA VAL A 228 0.57 16.31 3.52
C VAL A 228 1.81 16.82 2.78
N SER A 229 2.72 15.93 2.39
CA SER A 229 3.93 16.31 1.67
C SER A 229 3.63 16.89 0.28
N VAL A 230 2.72 16.24 -0.47
CA VAL A 230 2.28 16.69 -1.80
C VAL A 230 1.58 18.04 -1.69
N ALA A 231 0.63 18.19 -0.76
CA ALA A 231 -0.08 19.44 -0.54
C ALA A 231 0.88 20.60 -0.20
N SER A 232 1.91 20.32 0.62
CA SER A 232 2.92 21.31 1.01
C SER A 232 3.77 21.77 -0.18
N VAL A 233 4.23 20.83 -1.01
CA VAL A 233 5.04 21.14 -2.20
C VAL A 233 4.21 21.90 -3.25
N SER A 234 2.98 21.45 -3.52
CA SER A 234 2.06 22.14 -4.42
C SER A 234 1.74 23.56 -3.95
N GLY A 235 1.48 23.74 -2.65
CA GLY A 235 1.26 25.05 -2.05
C GLY A 235 2.46 25.99 -2.23
N ALA A 236 3.68 25.51 -1.98
CA ALA A 236 4.89 26.30 -2.19
C ALA A 236 5.08 26.71 -3.67
N ALA A 237 4.84 25.79 -4.61
CA ALA A 237 4.94 26.06 -6.04
C ALA A 237 3.95 27.15 -6.50
N LEU A 238 2.71 27.12 -5.98
CA LEU A 238 1.70 28.15 -6.27
C LEU A 238 2.10 29.52 -5.73
N VAL A 239 2.67 29.60 -4.52
CA VAL A 239 3.16 30.86 -3.94
C VAL A 239 4.30 31.45 -4.78
N VAL A 240 5.24 30.61 -5.24
CA VAL A 240 6.33 31.05 -6.12
C VAL A 240 5.80 31.55 -7.46
N ALA A 241 4.90 30.80 -8.09
CA ALA A 241 4.28 31.20 -9.36
C ALA A 241 3.53 32.54 -9.22
N TRP A 242 2.74 32.71 -8.15
CA TRP A 242 2.04 33.95 -7.85
C TRP A 242 3.00 35.13 -7.68
N PHE A 243 4.10 34.94 -6.94
CA PHE A 243 5.12 35.97 -6.74
C PHE A 243 5.80 36.39 -8.06
N LEU A 244 6.13 35.44 -8.93
CA LEU A 244 6.71 35.73 -10.25
C LEU A 244 5.75 36.51 -11.14
N VAL A 245 4.47 36.12 -11.17
CA VAL A 245 3.42 36.85 -11.91
C VAL A 245 3.24 38.27 -11.37
N TRP A 246 3.20 38.43 -10.03
CA TRP A 246 3.08 39.72 -9.39
C TRP A 246 4.27 40.64 -9.73
N ARG A 247 5.50 40.12 -9.63
CA ARG A 247 6.73 40.86 -9.97
C ARG A 247 6.73 41.32 -11.42
N HIS A 248 6.36 40.45 -12.35
CA HIS A 248 6.27 40.80 -13.77
C HIS A 248 5.20 41.86 -14.05
N LYS A 249 4.04 41.76 -13.38
CA LYS A 249 2.97 42.77 -13.47
C LYS A 249 3.42 44.13 -12.95
N ARG A 250 4.19 44.17 -11.86
CA ARG A 250 4.76 45.40 -11.29
C ARG A 250 5.73 46.08 -12.26
N GLN A 251 6.66 45.33 -12.84
CA GLN A 251 7.61 45.88 -13.83
C GLN A 251 6.92 46.46 -15.07
N ARG A 252 5.77 45.91 -15.49
CA ARG A 252 4.99 46.47 -16.60
C ARG A 252 4.34 47.81 -16.26
N ARG A 253 3.87 47.99 -15.03
CA ARG A 253 3.28 49.26 -14.57
C ARG A 253 4.33 50.37 -14.50
N GLU A 254 5.50 50.07 -13.94
CA GLU A 254 6.62 51.02 -13.87
C GLU A 254 7.07 51.50 -15.27
N LYS A 255 7.04 50.64 -16.28
CA LYS A 255 7.32 51.02 -17.69
C LYS A 255 6.24 51.87 -18.35
N GLN A 256 5.00 51.84 -17.86
CA GLN A 256 3.89 52.64 -18.41
C GLN A 256 3.84 54.05 -17.80
N GLU A 257 4.23 54.21 -16.54
CA GLU A 257 4.24 55.50 -15.84
C GLU A 257 5.49 56.35 -16.14
N GLY A 258 6.57 55.74 -16.61
CA GLY A 258 7.81 56.43 -17.01
C GLY A 258 7.83 56.93 -18.46
N LYS A 259 6.68 57.01 -19.14
CA LYS A 259 6.51 57.46 -20.52
C LYS A 259 5.59 58.67 -20.57
#